data_AF-A0A4U9IIR4-F1
#
_entry.id   AF-A0A4U9IIR4-F1
#
_cell.length_a   1.000
_cell.length_b   1.000
_cell.length_c   1.000
_cell.angle_alpha   90.00
_cell.angle_beta   90.00
_cell.angle_gamma   90.00
#
_symmetry.space_group_name_H-M   'P 1'
#
loop_
_entity.id
_entity.type
_entity.pdbx_description
1 polymer ?
#
loop_
_entity_poly.entity_id
_entity_poly.type
_entity_poly.pdbx_seq_one_letter_code
_entity_poly.pdbx_strand_id
1 'polypeptide(L)'
;MTMQELLLEAVEQRVLRRLDVQFAMMVAGNDEPSVMLATAILSRDTGEGHVCLPLSRLQAEAKTAALQACFALHDETLDWPTTLMRSRAVSAGDEPTPLVLTGGRLYLNRMWRYERAVASFFSEANQPLPHDSADVQRTLNALFTSDEAVNWQKVAAAVALTRRISVISGGPGTGKTTTVARLLAALIQMAGEEKCRIRLAAPTGKAAARLTESLGGALQQLPLSDLQRKRFPTEASTLHRLLGAQPGSQRLRYHAGNPLHLDVLVVDEASMIDLTMMSRLIDALPPHARVIFLGDRDQLASVEAGAVLGDICTWASAGFTVQRAQELAGMTGCQMEGNISPVAGALRDSLCLLQKSYRFGSDSGIGQLAAAVNRGDRHAIRSSI
;
A
#
# COMPACT_ATOMS: atom_id res chain seq x y z
N MET A 1 32.31 -2.01 30.27
CA MET A 1 31.21 -1.07 29.96
C MET A 1 29.92 -1.84 29.96
N THR A 2 28.87 -1.27 30.54
CA THR A 2 27.52 -1.85 30.49
C THR A 2 26.91 -1.61 29.10
N MET A 3 25.90 -2.41 28.72
CA MET A 3 25.17 -2.19 27.46
C MET A 3 24.59 -0.76 27.38
N GLN A 4 24.19 -0.19 28.51
CA GLN A 4 23.66 1.16 28.62
C GLN A 4 24.67 2.23 28.22
N GLU A 5 25.90 2.13 28.73
CA GLU A 5 26.99 3.05 28.41
C GLU A 5 27.32 3.01 26.91
N LEU A 6 27.40 1.81 26.34
CA LEU A 6 27.70 1.63 24.92
C LEU A 6 26.60 2.19 24.01
N LEU A 7 25.33 2.03 24.38
CA LEU A 7 24.22 2.60 23.63
C LEU A 7 24.21 4.14 23.71
N LEU A 8 24.59 4.72 24.85
CA LEU A 8 24.74 6.18 24.97
C LEU A 8 25.91 6.70 24.12
N GLU A 9 27.02 5.97 24.02
CA GLU A 9 28.12 6.30 23.11
C GLU A 9 27.66 6.26 21.63
N ALA A 10 26.85 5.28 21.26
CA ALA A 10 26.26 5.20 19.92
C ALA A 10 25.33 6.40 19.59
N VAL A 11 24.76 7.06 20.61
CA VAL A 11 24.02 8.32 20.43
C VAL A 11 24.97 9.49 20.17
N GLU A 12 26.10 9.56 20.86
CA GLU A 12 27.13 10.60 20.61
C GLU A 12 27.70 10.48 19.19
N GLN A 13 27.84 9.25 18.70
CA GLN A 13 28.24 8.94 17.32
C GLN A 13 27.11 9.11 16.29
N ARG A 14 25.91 9.54 16.70
CA ARG A 14 24.71 9.76 15.86
C ARG A 14 24.20 8.52 15.11
N VAL A 15 24.53 7.33 15.59
CA VAL A 15 24.02 6.06 15.01
C VAL A 15 22.65 5.70 15.59
N LEU A 16 22.39 6.08 16.85
CA LEU A 16 21.09 5.93 17.50
C LEU A 16 20.57 7.30 17.95
N ARG A 17 19.24 7.46 18.01
CA ARG A 17 18.62 8.63 18.62
C ARG A 17 18.45 8.37 20.11
N ARG A 18 18.37 9.44 20.90
CA ARG A 18 18.07 9.34 22.34
C ARG A 18 16.78 8.55 22.61
N LEU A 19 15.78 8.71 21.75
CA LEU A 19 14.52 7.97 21.85
C LEU A 19 14.75 6.45 21.79
N ASP A 20 15.61 5.99 20.88
CA ASP A 20 15.85 4.58 20.64
C ASP A 20 16.46 3.90 21.87
N VAL A 21 17.43 4.57 22.49
CA VAL A 21 18.12 4.09 23.68
C VAL A 21 17.22 4.12 24.90
N GLN A 22 16.49 5.21 25.13
CA GLN A 22 15.59 5.32 26.29
C GLN A 22 14.43 4.31 26.21
N PHE A 23 13.89 4.10 25.01
CA PHE A 23 12.88 3.07 24.77
C PHE A 23 13.43 1.67 25.07
N ALA A 24 14.62 1.35 24.57
CA ALA A 24 15.27 0.06 24.83
C ALA A 24 15.52 -0.20 26.32
N MET A 25 16.02 0.80 27.06
CA MET A 25 16.24 0.70 28.51
C MET A 25 14.94 0.46 29.27
N MET A 26 13.86 1.12 28.88
CA MET A 26 12.55 0.96 29.51
C MET A 26 11.93 -0.42 29.26
N VAL A 27 12.15 -0.99 28.08
CA VAL A 27 11.53 -2.25 27.65
C VAL A 27 12.28 -3.48 28.16
N ALA A 28 13.62 -3.51 28.02
CA ALA A 28 14.44 -4.67 28.36
C ALA A 28 14.84 -4.74 29.85
N GLY A 29 14.71 -3.62 30.59
CA GLY A 29 15.29 -3.52 31.93
C GLY A 29 16.82 -3.59 31.91
N ASN A 30 17.45 -3.74 33.08
CA ASN A 30 18.91 -3.69 33.21
C ASN A 30 19.61 -5.03 32.96
N ASP A 31 18.87 -6.15 33.05
CA ASP A 31 19.45 -7.51 33.08
C ASP A 31 19.41 -8.23 31.71
N GLU A 32 18.85 -7.60 30.67
CA GLU A 32 18.68 -8.21 29.34
C GLU A 32 19.41 -7.43 28.24
N PRO A 33 20.76 -7.45 28.19
CA PRO A 33 21.53 -6.64 27.25
C PRO A 33 21.22 -6.95 25.78
N SER A 34 20.96 -8.22 25.43
CA SER A 34 20.61 -8.61 24.05
C SER A 34 19.26 -8.04 23.62
N VAL A 35 18.26 -8.06 24.52
CA VAL A 35 16.93 -7.51 24.26
C VAL A 35 17.03 -5.99 24.13
N MET A 36 17.84 -5.35 24.97
CA MET A 36 18.10 -3.91 24.91
C MET A 36 18.70 -3.51 23.56
N LEU A 37 19.75 -4.20 23.10
CA LEU A 37 20.38 -3.92 21.81
C LEU A 37 19.41 -4.12 20.64
N ALA A 38 18.71 -5.25 20.59
CA ALA A 38 17.73 -5.53 19.52
C ALA A 38 16.59 -4.49 19.50
N THR A 39 16.14 -4.05 20.68
CA THR A 39 15.09 -3.02 20.81
C THR A 39 15.57 -1.65 20.32
N ALA A 40 16.81 -1.27 20.63
CA ALA A 40 17.39 -0.01 20.17
C ALA A 40 17.51 0.02 18.64
N ILE A 41 18.02 -1.05 18.03
CA ILE A 41 18.14 -1.19 16.57
C ILE A 41 16.75 -1.17 15.92
N LEU A 42 15.79 -1.91 16.48
CA LEU A 42 14.40 -1.92 15.98
C LEU A 42 13.78 -0.52 16.03
N SER A 43 13.98 0.24 17.11
CA SER A 43 13.45 1.60 17.24
C SER A 43 14.08 2.55 16.23
N ARG A 44 15.39 2.44 15.99
CA ARG A 44 16.12 3.18 14.94
C ARG A 44 15.53 2.86 13.57
N ASP A 45 15.48 1.59 13.21
CA ASP A 45 14.98 1.10 11.92
C ASP A 45 13.53 1.55 11.69
N THR A 46 12.69 1.50 12.73
CA THR A 46 11.32 2.02 12.66
C THR A 46 11.28 3.53 12.40
N GLY A 47 12.21 4.27 13.00
CA GLY A 47 12.41 5.68 12.76
C GLY A 47 12.87 6.05 11.36
N GLU A 48 13.58 5.13 10.70
CA GLU A 48 14.07 5.26 9.33
C GLU A 48 13.05 4.77 8.28
N GLY A 49 11.91 4.23 8.75
CA GLY A 49 10.80 3.82 7.89
C GLY A 49 10.65 2.31 7.68
N HIS A 50 11.44 1.49 8.37
CA HIS A 50 11.26 0.04 8.34
C HIS A 50 10.11 -0.41 9.26
N VAL A 51 9.33 -1.40 8.84
CA VAL A 51 8.21 -1.94 9.65
C VAL A 51 8.70 -2.88 10.75
N CYS A 52 9.81 -3.58 10.48
CA CYS A 52 10.37 -4.61 11.35
C CYS A 52 11.88 -4.73 11.19
N LEU A 53 12.49 -5.46 12.11
CA LEU A 53 13.88 -5.86 12.08
C LEU A 53 13.98 -7.37 11.79
N PRO A 54 14.36 -7.77 10.56
CA PRO A 54 14.74 -9.16 10.28
C PRO A 54 15.94 -9.56 11.14
N LEU A 55 15.85 -10.68 11.87
CA LEU A 55 16.94 -11.11 12.75
C LEU A 55 18.24 -11.43 11.99
N SER A 56 18.13 -11.77 10.70
CA SER A 56 19.29 -11.92 9.81
C SER A 56 20.12 -10.63 9.64
N ARG A 57 19.50 -9.45 9.82
CA ARG A 57 20.20 -8.16 9.72
C ARG A 57 21.09 -7.88 10.94
N LEU A 58 20.80 -8.46 12.10
CA LEU A 58 21.60 -8.25 13.32
C LEU A 58 23.08 -8.61 13.13
N GLN A 59 23.36 -9.64 12.32
CA GLN A 59 24.74 -10.02 11.97
C GLN A 59 25.45 -8.97 11.11
N ALA A 60 24.72 -8.25 10.25
CA ALA A 60 25.28 -7.16 9.45
C ALA A 60 25.52 -5.92 10.33
N GLU A 61 24.61 -5.62 11.25
CA GLU A 61 24.76 -4.51 12.21
C GLU A 61 25.95 -4.69 13.16
N ALA A 62 26.32 -5.94 13.46
CA ALA A 62 27.53 -6.25 14.21
C ALA A 62 28.82 -5.75 13.54
N LYS A 63 28.79 -5.45 12.23
CA LYS A 63 29.94 -4.89 11.50
C LYS A 63 30.00 -3.36 11.55
N THR A 64 28.95 -2.70 12.05
CA THR A 64 28.92 -1.24 12.20
C THR A 64 29.82 -0.83 13.35
N ALA A 65 30.85 -0.01 13.08
CA ALA A 65 31.88 0.36 14.06
C ALA A 65 31.29 0.86 15.40
N ALA A 66 30.23 1.67 15.35
CA ALA A 66 29.56 2.21 16.53
C ALA A 66 28.82 1.16 17.38
N LEU A 67 28.43 0.02 16.80
CA LEU A 67 27.68 -1.04 17.47
C LEU A 67 28.54 -2.27 17.76
N GLN A 68 29.73 -2.38 17.17
CA GLN A 68 30.67 -3.49 17.39
C GLN A 68 30.90 -3.79 18.86
N ALA A 69 31.13 -2.75 19.68
CA ALA A 69 31.33 -2.90 21.12
C ALA A 69 30.08 -3.47 21.83
N CYS A 70 28.86 -3.13 21.35
CA CYS A 70 27.62 -3.69 21.89
C CYS A 70 27.51 -5.19 21.58
N PHE A 71 27.84 -5.60 20.36
CA PHE A 71 27.81 -7.01 19.96
C PHE A 71 28.92 -7.84 20.63
N ALA A 72 30.06 -7.24 20.95
CA ALA A 72 31.17 -7.89 21.64
C ALA A 72 30.83 -8.34 23.08
N LEU A 73 29.72 -7.84 23.66
CA LEU A 73 29.19 -8.32 24.95
C LEU A 73 28.44 -9.66 24.84
N HIS A 74 28.29 -10.19 23.62
CA HIS A 74 27.54 -11.41 23.34
C HIS A 74 28.44 -12.47 22.69
N ASP A 75 28.08 -13.74 22.88
CA ASP A 75 28.69 -14.85 22.15
C ASP A 75 28.31 -14.76 20.66
N GLU A 76 29.25 -15.00 19.74
CA GLU A 76 28.99 -15.03 18.30
C GLU A 76 27.95 -16.10 17.91
N THR A 77 27.76 -17.11 18.76
CA THR A 77 26.79 -18.19 18.59
C THR A 77 25.40 -17.90 19.19
N LEU A 78 25.14 -16.67 19.65
CA LEU A 78 23.89 -16.30 20.30
C LEU A 78 22.66 -16.62 19.44
N ASP A 79 21.80 -17.50 19.95
CA ASP A 79 20.49 -17.76 19.38
C ASP A 79 19.54 -16.60 19.72
N TRP A 80 19.50 -15.62 18.82
CA TRP A 80 18.65 -14.44 18.93
C TRP A 80 17.17 -14.77 19.14
N PRO A 81 16.51 -15.62 18.31
CA PRO A 81 15.12 -16.00 18.54
C PRO A 81 14.85 -16.50 19.96
N THR A 82 15.62 -17.47 20.45
CA THR A 82 15.39 -18.07 21.76
C THR A 82 15.67 -17.09 22.89
N THR A 83 16.72 -16.26 22.75
CA THR A 83 17.08 -15.26 23.76
C THR A 83 16.01 -14.18 23.89
N LEU A 84 15.51 -13.68 22.77
CA LEU A 84 14.45 -12.67 22.75
C LEU A 84 13.14 -13.22 23.32
N MET A 85 12.73 -14.44 22.93
CA MET A 85 11.49 -15.07 23.42
C MET A 85 11.48 -15.39 24.92
N ARG A 86 12.64 -15.42 25.59
CA ARG A 86 12.71 -15.62 27.05
C ARG A 86 12.34 -14.36 27.83
N SER A 87 12.47 -13.19 27.21
CA SER A 87 12.11 -11.92 27.83
C SER A 87 10.61 -11.76 27.92
N ARG A 88 10.13 -11.20 29.03
CA ARG A 88 8.71 -10.82 29.20
C ARG A 88 8.29 -9.67 28.29
N ALA A 89 9.25 -8.97 27.67
CA ALA A 89 8.97 -7.88 26.75
C ALA A 89 8.65 -8.36 25.32
N VAL A 90 8.87 -9.63 25.01
CA VAL A 90 8.70 -10.20 23.67
C VAL A 90 7.72 -11.36 23.73
N SER A 91 6.80 -11.42 22.76
CA SER A 91 5.91 -12.57 22.57
C SER A 91 5.79 -12.94 21.10
N ALA A 92 5.07 -14.02 20.80
CA ALA A 92 4.72 -14.38 19.42
C ALA A 92 3.50 -13.60 18.89
N GLY A 93 2.99 -12.64 19.67
CA GLY A 93 1.77 -11.88 19.39
C GLY A 93 0.51 -12.43 20.08
N ASP A 94 0.69 -13.39 20.97
CA ASP A 94 -0.30 -14.01 21.84
C ASP A 94 -0.55 -13.21 23.14
N GLU A 95 0.46 -12.47 23.61
CA GLU A 95 0.39 -11.64 24.81
C GLU A 95 0.49 -10.14 24.49
N PRO A 96 -0.01 -9.25 25.38
CA PRO A 96 0.09 -7.80 25.21
C PRO A 96 1.51 -7.28 25.53
N THR A 97 2.50 -7.68 24.73
CA THR A 97 3.90 -7.28 24.89
C THR A 97 4.26 -6.09 23.99
N PRO A 98 5.27 -5.27 24.36
CA PRO A 98 5.74 -4.16 23.52
C PRO A 98 6.38 -4.64 22.21
N LEU A 99 7.01 -5.81 22.22
CA LEU A 99 7.70 -6.40 21.08
C LEU A 99 7.02 -7.70 20.66
N VAL A 100 7.01 -7.95 19.35
CA VAL A 100 6.49 -9.19 18.76
C VAL A 100 7.56 -9.81 17.87
N LEU A 101 7.84 -11.09 18.08
CA LEU A 101 8.76 -11.86 17.26
C LEU A 101 7.98 -12.92 16.48
N THR A 102 7.95 -12.81 15.16
CA THR A 102 7.27 -13.77 14.30
C THR A 102 8.00 -13.93 12.97
N GLY A 103 8.10 -15.17 12.47
CA GLY A 103 8.72 -15.46 11.17
C GLY A 103 10.17 -14.98 11.03
N GLY A 104 10.94 -14.97 12.13
CA GLY A 104 12.33 -14.45 12.13
C GLY A 104 12.44 -12.93 12.02
N ARG A 105 11.36 -12.20 12.27
CA ARG A 105 11.29 -10.73 12.25
C ARG A 105 10.80 -10.20 13.60
N LEU A 106 11.51 -9.22 14.14
CA LEU A 106 11.15 -8.51 15.37
C LEU A 106 10.40 -7.23 15.03
N TYR A 107 9.32 -6.94 15.75
CA TYR A 107 8.42 -5.82 15.50
C TYR A 107 8.15 -5.04 16.79
N LEU A 108 7.89 -3.74 16.65
CA LEU A 108 7.07 -3.06 17.64
C LEU A 108 5.64 -3.58 17.52
N ASN A 109 4.99 -3.91 18.64
CA ASN A 109 3.64 -4.49 18.64
C ASN A 109 2.65 -3.70 17.77
N ARG A 110 2.71 -2.36 17.84
CA ARG A 110 1.89 -1.47 17.01
C ARG A 110 2.08 -1.72 15.51
N MET A 111 3.33 -1.85 15.05
CA MET A 111 3.63 -2.07 13.63
C MET A 111 3.19 -3.46 13.17
N TRP A 112 3.41 -4.48 13.99
CA TRP A 112 2.91 -5.84 13.73
C TRP A 112 1.38 -5.88 13.60
N ARG A 113 0.66 -5.19 14.48
CA ARG A 113 -0.81 -5.09 14.42
C ARG A 113 -1.28 -4.42 13.13
N TYR A 114 -0.63 -3.32 12.74
CA TYR A 114 -0.97 -2.64 11.49
C TYR A 114 -0.68 -3.50 10.26
N GLU A 115 0.47 -4.20 10.22
CA GLU A 115 0.81 -5.12 9.13
C GLU A 115 -0.23 -6.25 9.01
N ARG A 116 -0.64 -6.85 10.13
CA ARG A 116 -1.68 -7.88 10.13
C ARG A 116 -3.04 -7.35 9.64
N ALA A 117 -3.43 -6.15 10.07
CA ALA A 117 -4.68 -5.54 9.62
C ALA A 117 -4.68 -5.32 8.10
N VAL A 118 -3.58 -4.81 7.54
CA VAL A 118 -3.41 -4.64 6.09
C VAL A 118 -3.42 -5.99 5.37
N ALA A 119 -2.68 -6.97 5.87
CA ALA A 119 -2.62 -8.31 5.27
C ALA A 119 -4.00 -8.98 5.22
N SER A 120 -4.75 -8.97 6.32
CA SER A 120 -6.11 -9.52 6.40
C SER A 120 -7.08 -8.76 5.49
N PHE A 121 -6.96 -7.43 5.38
CA PHE A 121 -7.79 -6.63 4.49
C PHE A 121 -7.65 -7.04 3.01
N PHE A 122 -6.43 -7.22 2.52
CA PHE A 122 -6.20 -7.59 1.12
C PHE A 122 -6.43 -9.07 0.81
N SER A 123 -6.36 -9.96 1.81
CA SER A 123 -6.50 -11.41 1.63
C SER A 123 -7.90 -11.93 1.98
N GLU A 124 -8.40 -11.64 3.18
CA GLU A 124 -9.63 -12.23 3.74
C GLU A 124 -10.86 -11.36 3.45
N ALA A 125 -10.73 -10.03 3.56
CA ALA A 125 -11.86 -9.11 3.36
C ALA A 125 -12.18 -8.83 1.87
N ASN A 126 -11.27 -9.21 0.97
CA ASN A 126 -11.37 -8.95 -0.45
C ASN A 126 -12.21 -10.01 -1.19
N GLN A 127 -13.52 -9.90 -1.04
CA GLN A 127 -14.48 -10.81 -1.67
C GLN A 127 -14.84 -10.37 -3.09
N PRO A 128 -15.12 -11.32 -4.00
CA PRO A 128 -15.81 -11.02 -5.25
C PRO A 128 -17.15 -10.35 -4.94
N LEU A 129 -17.48 -9.30 -5.68
CA LEU A 129 -18.79 -8.68 -5.59
C LEU A 129 -19.76 -9.35 -6.56
N PRO A 130 -21.03 -9.56 -6.18
CA PRO A 130 -22.06 -10.01 -7.11
C PRO A 130 -22.15 -9.04 -8.29
N HIS A 131 -22.17 -9.59 -9.50
CA HIS A 131 -22.26 -8.81 -10.73
C HIS A 131 -22.90 -9.65 -11.84
N ASP A 132 -23.62 -8.99 -12.74
CA ASP A 132 -24.03 -9.58 -14.02
C ASP A 132 -22.92 -9.32 -15.05
N SER A 133 -22.24 -10.38 -15.48
CA SER A 133 -21.14 -10.27 -16.45
C SER A 133 -21.58 -9.65 -17.79
N ALA A 134 -22.83 -9.88 -18.23
CA ALA A 134 -23.33 -9.31 -19.47
C ALA A 134 -23.55 -7.80 -19.34
N ASP A 135 -24.03 -7.34 -18.18
CA ASP A 135 -24.22 -5.92 -17.92
C ASP A 135 -22.89 -5.17 -17.74
N VAL A 136 -21.93 -5.78 -17.03
CA VAL A 136 -20.55 -5.28 -16.94
C VAL A 136 -19.94 -5.16 -18.33
N GLN A 137 -20.04 -6.20 -19.15
CA GLN A 137 -19.49 -6.19 -20.51
C GLN A 137 -20.10 -5.09 -21.37
N ARG A 138 -21.44 -4.95 -21.36
CA ARG A 138 -22.15 -3.91 -22.13
C ARG A 138 -21.69 -2.51 -21.72
N THR A 139 -21.66 -2.25 -20.42
CA THR A 139 -21.26 -0.96 -19.85
C THR A 139 -19.79 -0.64 -20.17
N LEU A 140 -18.89 -1.60 -20.02
CA LEU A 140 -17.47 -1.42 -20.34
C LEU A 140 -17.23 -1.21 -21.84
N ASN A 141 -17.96 -1.91 -22.71
CA ASN A 141 -17.86 -1.71 -24.17
C ASN A 141 -18.28 -0.30 -24.58
N ALA A 142 -19.30 0.27 -23.92
CA ALA A 142 -19.76 1.63 -24.20
C ALA A 142 -18.76 2.70 -23.74
N LEU A 143 -18.06 2.47 -22.63
CA LEU A 143 -17.16 3.47 -22.02
C LEU A 143 -15.71 3.37 -22.50
N PHE A 144 -15.28 2.20 -22.97
CA PHE A 144 -13.92 1.94 -23.42
C PHE A 144 -13.91 1.53 -24.90
N THR A 145 -13.95 2.53 -25.77
CA THR A 145 -13.81 2.38 -27.22
C THR A 145 -12.33 2.48 -27.60
N SER A 146 -11.65 1.35 -27.75
CA SER A 146 -10.25 1.31 -28.19
C SER A 146 -10.06 0.11 -29.12
N ASP A 147 -9.32 0.31 -30.20
CA ASP A 147 -8.97 -0.72 -31.19
C ASP A 147 -7.74 -1.55 -30.77
N GLU A 148 -7.26 -1.38 -29.54
CA GLU A 148 -6.12 -2.13 -29.01
C GLU A 148 -6.49 -3.59 -28.72
N ALA A 149 -5.56 -4.51 -28.98
CA ALA A 149 -5.75 -5.94 -28.70
C ALA A 149 -6.07 -6.22 -27.22
N VAL A 150 -5.43 -5.49 -26.29
CA VAL A 150 -5.70 -5.56 -24.85
C VAL A 150 -5.76 -4.15 -24.28
N ASN A 151 -6.96 -3.69 -23.92
CA ASN A 151 -7.15 -2.42 -23.25
C ASN A 151 -7.03 -2.59 -21.73
N TRP A 152 -5.82 -2.36 -21.19
CA TRP A 152 -5.55 -2.48 -19.75
C TRP A 152 -6.38 -1.54 -18.87
N GLN A 153 -6.86 -0.40 -19.39
CA GLN A 153 -7.77 0.48 -18.65
C GLN A 153 -9.15 -0.17 -18.48
N LYS A 154 -9.63 -0.86 -19.52
CA LYS A 154 -10.88 -1.64 -19.49
C LYS A 154 -10.76 -2.83 -18.54
N VAL A 155 -9.62 -3.53 -18.55
CA VAL A 155 -9.32 -4.60 -17.60
C VAL A 155 -9.30 -4.08 -16.16
N ALA A 156 -8.62 -2.95 -15.91
CA ALA A 156 -8.58 -2.32 -14.59
C ALA A 156 -9.97 -1.95 -14.09
N ALA A 157 -10.83 -1.42 -14.97
CA ALA A 157 -12.22 -1.14 -14.63
C ALA A 157 -13.00 -2.43 -14.32
N ALA A 158 -12.86 -3.49 -15.11
CA ALA A 158 -13.50 -4.79 -14.84
C ALA A 158 -13.05 -5.38 -13.48
N VAL A 159 -11.76 -5.30 -13.15
CA VAL A 159 -11.23 -5.75 -11.85
C VAL A 159 -11.88 -4.96 -10.71
N ALA A 160 -11.89 -3.64 -10.79
CA ALA A 160 -12.47 -2.78 -9.76
C ALA A 160 -14.01 -2.85 -9.68
N LEU A 161 -14.69 -3.25 -10.76
CA LEU A 161 -16.13 -3.47 -10.76
C LEU A 161 -16.53 -4.74 -10.02
N THR A 162 -15.68 -5.77 -10.06
CA THR A 162 -16.01 -7.12 -9.59
C THR A 162 -15.31 -7.50 -8.28
N ARG A 163 -14.41 -6.65 -7.76
CA ARG A 163 -13.74 -6.84 -6.48
C ARG A 163 -14.10 -5.73 -5.51
N ARG A 164 -14.24 -6.09 -4.22
CA ARG A 164 -14.46 -5.12 -3.16
C ARG A 164 -13.24 -4.21 -2.96
N ILE A 165 -12.05 -4.80 -3.02
CA ILE A 165 -10.79 -4.08 -2.85
C ILE A 165 -9.99 -4.26 -4.14
N SER A 166 -9.55 -3.17 -4.72
CA SER A 166 -8.77 -3.19 -5.96
C SER A 166 -7.66 -2.16 -5.94
N VAL A 167 -6.56 -2.49 -6.62
CA VAL A 167 -5.42 -1.59 -6.79
C VAL A 167 -5.13 -1.46 -8.28
N ILE A 168 -5.12 -0.22 -8.76
CA ILE A 168 -4.75 0.11 -10.12
C ILE A 168 -3.41 0.86 -10.06
N SER A 169 -2.35 0.16 -10.44
CA SER A 169 -1.01 0.71 -10.52
C SER A 169 -0.71 1.16 -11.95
N GLY A 170 0.06 2.23 -12.12
CA GLY A 170 0.64 2.57 -13.41
C GLY A 170 1.48 3.83 -13.33
N GLY A 171 2.42 3.98 -14.26
CA GLY A 171 3.30 5.15 -14.32
C GLY A 171 2.56 6.48 -14.59
N PRO A 172 3.28 7.61 -14.59
CA PRO A 172 2.75 8.89 -15.04
C PRO A 172 2.27 8.79 -16.51
N GLY A 173 1.10 9.34 -16.81
CA GLY A 173 0.59 9.37 -18.19
C GLY A 173 -0.05 8.07 -18.70
N THR A 174 -0.23 7.05 -17.87
CA THR A 174 -0.94 5.80 -18.23
C THR A 174 -2.47 5.92 -18.24
N GLY A 175 -3.00 7.11 -17.92
CA GLY A 175 -4.43 7.39 -17.90
C GLY A 175 -5.18 6.80 -16.69
N LYS A 176 -4.51 6.65 -15.54
CA LYS A 176 -5.13 6.23 -14.27
C LYS A 176 -6.42 7.03 -13.97
N THR A 177 -6.34 8.35 -13.99
CA THR A 177 -7.49 9.22 -13.67
C THR A 177 -8.63 9.10 -14.70
N THR A 178 -8.32 8.97 -15.98
CA THR A 178 -9.33 8.73 -17.03
C THR A 178 -9.99 7.37 -16.86
N THR A 179 -9.21 6.35 -16.50
CA THR A 179 -9.70 4.99 -16.20
C THR A 179 -10.68 5.04 -15.03
N VAL A 180 -10.33 5.77 -13.98
CA VAL A 180 -11.19 5.97 -12.80
C VAL A 180 -12.45 6.73 -13.13
N ALA A 181 -12.37 7.78 -13.95
CA ALA A 181 -13.55 8.53 -14.37
C ALA A 181 -14.57 7.62 -15.08
N ARG A 182 -14.10 6.77 -16.01
CA ARG A 182 -14.94 5.77 -16.70
C ARG A 182 -15.44 4.68 -15.76
N LEU A 183 -14.61 4.21 -14.82
CA LEU A 183 -15.02 3.25 -13.79
C LEU A 183 -16.13 3.80 -12.89
N LEU A 184 -16.02 5.06 -12.45
CA LEU A 184 -17.05 5.73 -11.65
C LEU A 184 -18.34 5.93 -12.47
N ALA A 185 -18.23 6.26 -13.75
CA ALA A 185 -19.38 6.30 -14.65
C ALA A 185 -20.07 4.93 -14.76
N ALA A 186 -19.30 3.84 -14.94
CA ALA A 186 -19.82 2.49 -14.98
C ALA A 186 -20.56 2.13 -13.67
N LEU A 187 -19.96 2.43 -12.52
CA LEU A 187 -20.58 2.23 -11.20
C LEU A 187 -21.91 2.97 -11.06
N ILE A 188 -21.97 4.23 -11.50
CA ILE A 188 -23.19 5.04 -11.42
C ILE A 188 -24.26 4.52 -12.41
N GLN A 189 -23.87 4.07 -13.59
CA GLN A 189 -24.80 3.49 -14.57
C GLN A 189 -25.40 2.17 -14.06
N MET A 190 -24.55 1.29 -13.51
CA MET A 190 -24.96 -0.01 -12.98
C MET A 190 -25.76 0.06 -11.69
N ALA A 191 -25.53 1.09 -10.84
CA ALA A 191 -26.30 1.28 -9.62
C ALA A 191 -27.77 1.70 -9.86
N GLY A 192 -28.13 2.07 -11.10
CA GLY A 192 -29.50 2.45 -11.46
C GLY A 192 -30.02 3.61 -10.60
N GLU A 193 -31.12 3.39 -9.87
CA GLU A 193 -31.71 4.41 -9.00
C GLU A 193 -31.13 4.43 -7.57
N GLU A 194 -30.35 3.43 -7.18
CA GLU A 194 -29.81 3.34 -5.82
C GLU A 194 -28.82 4.47 -5.51
N LYS A 195 -28.83 4.93 -4.26
CA LYS A 195 -27.90 5.96 -3.79
C LYS A 195 -26.52 5.34 -3.57
N CYS A 196 -25.63 5.50 -4.55
CA CYS A 196 -24.21 5.16 -4.43
C CYS A 196 -23.41 6.38 -3.93
N ARG A 197 -22.92 6.36 -2.69
CA ARG A 197 -22.12 7.43 -2.09
C ARG A 197 -20.65 7.20 -2.39
N ILE A 198 -20.16 7.93 -3.38
CA ILE A 198 -18.77 7.88 -3.81
C ILE A 198 -17.98 8.98 -3.11
N ARG A 199 -16.83 8.63 -2.51
CA ARG A 199 -15.88 9.58 -1.94
C ARG A 199 -14.52 9.43 -2.60
N LEU A 200 -13.86 10.57 -2.78
CA LEU A 200 -12.53 10.67 -3.33
C LEU A 200 -11.57 11.18 -2.26
N ALA A 201 -10.41 10.54 -2.13
CA ALA A 201 -9.39 10.94 -1.20
C ALA A 201 -7.99 10.86 -1.80
N ALA A 202 -7.09 11.65 -1.24
CA ALA A 202 -5.66 11.56 -1.51
C ALA A 202 -4.87 11.87 -0.22
N PRO A 203 -3.62 11.43 -0.08
CA PRO A 203 -2.84 11.68 1.14
C PRO A 203 -2.49 13.17 1.32
N THR A 204 -2.33 13.93 0.24
CA THR A 204 -1.97 15.36 0.28
C THR A 204 -3.04 16.26 -0.34
N GLY A 205 -3.12 17.52 0.11
CA GLY A 205 -4.07 18.50 -0.43
C GLY A 205 -3.84 18.81 -1.91
N LYS A 206 -2.57 18.83 -2.35
CA LYS A 206 -2.21 19.04 -3.76
C LYS A 206 -2.69 17.89 -4.65
N ALA A 207 -2.54 16.64 -4.19
CA ALA A 207 -3.06 15.48 -4.91
C ALA A 207 -4.60 15.51 -4.98
N ALA A 208 -5.27 15.83 -3.88
CA ALA A 208 -6.74 15.94 -3.85
C ALA A 208 -7.27 17.03 -4.81
N ALA A 209 -6.61 18.20 -4.87
CA ALA A 209 -6.98 19.27 -5.81
C ALA A 209 -6.82 18.82 -7.27
N ARG A 210 -5.71 18.15 -7.61
CA ARG A 210 -5.45 17.61 -8.96
C ARG A 210 -6.44 16.52 -9.37
N LEU A 211 -6.79 15.63 -8.45
CA LEU A 211 -7.80 14.59 -8.66
C LEU A 211 -9.16 15.23 -8.98
N THR A 212 -9.54 16.26 -8.24
CA THR A 212 -10.77 17.02 -8.44
C THR A 212 -10.82 17.66 -9.83
N GLU A 213 -9.77 18.39 -10.22
CA GLU A 213 -9.67 19.04 -11.53
C GLU A 213 -9.72 18.03 -12.68
N SER A 214 -8.93 16.96 -12.56
CA SER A 214 -8.80 15.95 -13.62
C SER A 214 -10.10 15.16 -13.84
N LEU A 215 -10.80 14.80 -12.75
CA LEU A 215 -12.10 14.14 -12.84
C LEU A 215 -13.19 15.09 -13.36
N GLY A 216 -13.15 16.36 -12.98
CA GLY A 216 -14.06 17.38 -13.52
C GLY A 216 -13.92 17.55 -15.04
N GLY A 217 -12.69 17.58 -15.54
CA GLY A 217 -12.42 17.61 -16.99
C GLY A 217 -12.89 16.34 -17.71
N ALA A 218 -12.61 15.16 -17.13
CA ALA A 218 -13.03 13.88 -17.70
C ALA A 218 -14.56 13.72 -17.73
N LEU A 219 -15.27 14.23 -16.72
CA LEU A 219 -16.72 14.15 -16.60
C LEU A 219 -17.45 14.75 -17.82
N GLN A 220 -16.90 15.82 -18.41
CA GLN A 220 -17.51 16.49 -19.57
C GLN A 220 -17.57 15.59 -20.81
N GLN A 221 -16.67 14.60 -20.90
CA GLN A 221 -16.57 13.69 -22.04
C GLN A 221 -17.34 12.37 -21.83
N LEU A 222 -17.93 12.15 -20.64
CA LEU A 222 -18.60 10.90 -20.31
C LEU A 222 -20.08 10.92 -20.75
N PRO A 223 -20.59 9.80 -21.31
CA PRO A 223 -21.98 9.66 -21.71
C PRO A 223 -22.87 9.39 -20.48
N LEU A 224 -23.05 10.41 -19.63
CA LEU A 224 -23.88 10.37 -18.43
C LEU A 224 -25.09 11.29 -18.56
N SER A 225 -26.26 10.81 -18.11
CA SER A 225 -27.48 11.63 -17.98
C SER A 225 -27.34 12.67 -16.87
N ASP A 226 -28.20 13.70 -16.86
CA ASP A 226 -28.14 14.76 -15.85
C ASP A 226 -28.31 14.24 -14.41
N LEU A 227 -29.14 13.21 -14.22
CA LEU A 227 -29.31 12.57 -12.91
C LEU A 227 -28.04 11.84 -12.47
N GLN A 228 -27.36 11.15 -13.39
CA GLN A 228 -26.11 10.45 -13.12
C GLN A 228 -24.96 11.43 -12.85
N ARG A 229 -24.89 12.55 -13.59
CA ARG A 229 -23.91 13.61 -13.36
C ARG A 229 -24.01 14.21 -11.96
N LYS A 230 -25.23 14.40 -11.44
CA LYS A 230 -25.45 14.86 -10.05
C LYS A 230 -24.93 13.89 -8.98
N ARG A 231 -24.78 12.61 -9.31
CA ARG A 231 -24.25 11.58 -8.41
C ARG A 231 -22.73 11.41 -8.54
N PHE A 232 -22.13 11.99 -9.58
CA PHE A 232 -20.69 11.92 -9.79
C PHE A 232 -19.97 12.78 -8.73
N PRO A 233 -18.91 12.28 -8.09
CA PRO A 233 -18.20 13.03 -7.05
C PRO A 233 -17.46 14.21 -7.66
N THR A 234 -17.70 15.41 -7.11
CA THR A 234 -17.10 16.66 -7.61
C THR A 234 -15.89 17.11 -6.81
N GLU A 235 -15.67 16.58 -5.61
CA GLU A 235 -14.59 17.02 -4.73
C GLU A 235 -13.87 15.84 -4.10
N ALA A 236 -12.53 15.93 -4.09
CA ALA A 236 -11.67 15.07 -3.30
C ALA A 236 -11.18 15.78 -2.04
N SER A 237 -10.97 15.00 -0.98
CA SER A 237 -10.46 15.49 0.30
C SER A 237 -9.14 14.82 0.66
N THR A 238 -8.42 15.35 1.65
CA THR A 238 -7.26 14.62 2.19
C THR A 238 -7.73 13.43 3.02
N LEU A 239 -6.92 12.37 3.11
CA LEU A 239 -7.21 11.22 3.99
C LEU A 239 -7.45 11.65 5.44
N HIS A 240 -6.65 12.59 5.94
CA HIS A 240 -6.82 13.18 7.27
C HIS A 240 -8.18 13.87 7.44
N ARG A 241 -8.63 14.64 6.43
CA ARG A 241 -9.94 15.31 6.47
C ARG A 241 -11.08 14.30 6.36
N LEU A 242 -10.93 13.27 5.52
CA LEU A 242 -11.90 12.19 5.37
C LEU A 242 -12.10 11.45 6.70
N LEU A 243 -11.00 11.08 7.38
CA LEU A 243 -11.01 10.37 8.66
C LEU A 243 -11.35 11.29 9.86
N GLY A 244 -11.49 12.58 9.63
CA GLY A 244 -11.83 13.56 10.66
C GLY A 244 -10.74 13.70 11.72
N ALA A 245 -9.49 13.85 11.28
CA ALA A 245 -8.37 14.14 12.17
C ALA A 245 -8.62 15.43 12.97
N GLN A 246 -8.51 15.33 14.30
CA GLN A 246 -8.75 16.46 15.19
C GLN A 246 -7.43 17.24 15.43
N PRO A 247 -7.43 18.58 15.29
CA PRO A 247 -6.25 19.37 15.61
C PRO A 247 -5.76 19.11 17.03
N GLY A 248 -4.45 18.91 17.21
CA GLY A 248 -3.83 18.66 18.51
C GLY A 248 -4.05 17.27 19.10
N SER A 249 -4.65 16.33 18.35
CA SER A 249 -4.89 14.96 18.82
C SER A 249 -4.54 13.94 17.74
N GLN A 250 -4.06 12.77 18.16
CA GLN A 250 -3.88 11.62 17.25
C GLN A 250 -5.19 10.87 16.98
N ARG A 251 -6.30 11.28 17.62
CA ARG A 251 -7.61 10.65 17.45
C ARG A 251 -8.22 11.03 16.11
N LEU A 252 -8.81 10.02 15.48
CA LEU A 252 -9.62 10.15 14.29
C LEU A 252 -11.10 10.02 14.68
N ARG A 253 -11.96 10.82 14.06
CA ARG A 253 -13.41 10.73 14.26
C ARG A 253 -13.97 9.41 13.75
N TYR A 254 -13.47 8.93 12.62
CA TYR A 254 -13.91 7.68 12.01
C TYR A 254 -12.91 6.57 12.31
N HIS A 255 -13.44 5.41 12.72
CA HIS A 255 -12.73 4.23 13.19
C HIS A 255 -13.70 3.05 13.22
N ALA A 256 -13.28 1.85 13.68
CA ALA A 256 -14.12 0.65 13.67
C ALA A 256 -15.48 0.83 14.37
N GLY A 257 -15.52 1.54 15.50
CA GLY A 257 -16.77 1.89 16.20
C GLY A 257 -17.60 3.05 15.61
N ASN A 258 -17.11 3.75 14.60
CA ASN A 258 -17.81 4.82 13.89
C ASN A 258 -17.34 4.85 12.42
N PRO A 259 -17.85 3.96 11.57
CA PRO A 259 -17.39 3.82 10.18
C PRO A 259 -17.73 5.02 9.30
N LEU A 260 -17.03 5.15 8.18
CA LEU A 260 -17.32 6.14 7.14
C LEU A 260 -18.68 5.88 6.48
N HIS A 261 -19.39 6.95 6.15
CA HIS A 261 -20.68 6.89 5.45
C HIS A 261 -20.50 6.95 3.93
N LEU A 262 -19.94 5.89 3.35
CA LEU A 262 -19.67 5.76 1.92
C LEU A 262 -19.89 4.33 1.44
N ASP A 263 -20.15 4.20 0.14
CA ASP A 263 -20.32 2.90 -0.53
C ASP A 263 -19.10 2.61 -1.42
N VAL A 264 -18.48 3.65 -1.98
CA VAL A 264 -17.24 3.55 -2.78
C VAL A 264 -16.24 4.61 -2.32
N LEU A 265 -15.01 4.19 -2.05
CA LEU A 265 -13.87 5.07 -1.78
C LEU A 265 -12.82 4.90 -2.88
N VAL A 266 -12.43 6.01 -3.49
CA VAL A 266 -11.26 6.06 -4.38
C VAL A 266 -10.15 6.81 -3.66
N VAL A 267 -8.97 6.19 -3.57
CA VAL A 267 -7.78 6.79 -2.96
C VAL A 267 -6.71 6.95 -4.03
N ASP A 268 -6.39 8.19 -4.38
CA ASP A 268 -5.32 8.52 -5.33
C ASP A 268 -3.99 8.76 -4.64
N GLU A 269 -2.90 8.60 -5.39
CA GLU A 269 -1.52 8.63 -4.91
C GLU A 269 -1.28 7.70 -3.69
N ALA A 270 -1.80 6.49 -3.76
CA ALA A 270 -1.71 5.48 -2.71
C ALA A 270 -0.26 5.04 -2.40
N SER A 271 0.70 5.33 -3.28
CA SER A 271 2.14 5.13 -3.09
C SER A 271 2.69 5.91 -1.90
N MET A 272 2.07 7.04 -1.57
CA MET A 272 2.44 7.87 -0.42
C MET A 272 1.76 7.46 0.89
N ILE A 273 0.95 6.39 0.91
CA ILE A 273 0.26 5.95 2.13
C ILE A 273 1.17 5.01 2.91
N ASP A 274 1.55 5.41 4.12
CA ASP A 274 2.27 4.57 5.07
C ASP A 274 1.37 3.49 5.73
N LEU A 275 2.02 2.59 6.46
CA LEU A 275 1.35 1.48 7.13
C LEU A 275 0.33 1.95 8.20
N THR A 276 0.63 3.03 8.92
CA THR A 276 -0.23 3.54 10.00
C THR A 276 -1.52 4.12 9.43
N MET A 277 -1.40 4.98 8.41
CA MET A 277 -2.53 5.58 7.72
C MET A 277 -3.37 4.52 7.02
N MET A 278 -2.74 3.53 6.37
CA MET A 278 -3.48 2.42 5.75
C MET A 278 -4.29 1.64 6.79
N SER A 279 -3.69 1.24 7.91
CA SER A 279 -4.42 0.51 8.97
C SER A 279 -5.57 1.33 9.54
N ARG A 280 -5.36 2.63 9.78
CA ARG A 280 -6.42 3.53 10.28
C ARG A 280 -7.54 3.75 9.27
N LEU A 281 -7.20 3.81 7.99
CA LEU A 281 -8.19 3.87 6.92
C LEU A 281 -9.03 2.60 6.89
N ILE A 282 -8.39 1.44 6.97
CA ILE A 282 -9.05 0.12 6.98
C ILE A 282 -10.05 0.03 8.13
N ASP A 283 -9.65 0.41 9.35
CA ASP A 283 -10.54 0.40 10.51
C ASP A 283 -11.77 1.31 10.33
N ALA A 284 -11.66 2.38 9.56
CA ALA A 284 -12.76 3.32 9.33
C ALA A 284 -13.71 2.90 8.19
N LEU A 285 -13.40 1.85 7.42
CA LEU A 285 -14.22 1.42 6.29
C LEU A 285 -15.42 0.59 6.76
N PRO A 286 -16.63 0.85 6.24
CA PRO A 286 -17.75 -0.04 6.51
C PRO A 286 -17.60 -1.38 5.76
N PRO A 287 -18.19 -2.49 6.26
CA PRO A 287 -18.08 -3.81 5.65
C PRO A 287 -18.59 -3.92 4.20
N HIS A 288 -19.48 -3.04 3.77
CA HIS A 288 -20.01 -3.01 2.39
C HIS A 288 -19.20 -2.09 1.46
N ALA A 289 -18.30 -1.26 1.98
CA ALA A 289 -17.58 -0.31 1.15
C ALA A 289 -16.64 -1.01 0.17
N ARG A 290 -16.66 -0.52 -1.06
CA ARG A 290 -15.68 -0.81 -2.09
C ARG A 290 -14.54 0.20 -2.02
N VAL A 291 -13.31 -0.25 -2.19
CA VAL A 291 -12.12 0.61 -2.18
C VAL A 291 -11.27 0.39 -3.42
N ILE A 292 -10.90 1.50 -4.06
CA ILE A 292 -10.06 1.53 -5.26
C ILE A 292 -8.83 2.38 -4.94
N PHE A 293 -7.66 1.74 -4.86
CA PHE A 293 -6.39 2.43 -4.69
C PHE A 293 -5.76 2.70 -6.05
N LEU A 294 -5.27 3.92 -6.24
CA LEU A 294 -4.57 4.36 -7.43
C LEU A 294 -3.17 4.80 -7.03
N GLY A 295 -2.17 4.35 -7.76
CA GLY A 295 -0.81 4.78 -7.49
C GLY A 295 0.15 4.32 -8.56
N ASP A 296 1.42 4.54 -8.29
CA ASP A 296 2.51 4.04 -9.10
C ASP A 296 3.40 3.19 -8.22
N ARG A 297 3.64 1.94 -8.65
CA ARG A 297 4.52 1.01 -7.93
C ARG A 297 5.96 1.52 -7.91
N ASP A 298 6.39 2.21 -8.95
CA ASP A 298 7.79 2.59 -9.15
C ASP A 298 8.06 4.03 -8.66
N GLN A 299 7.07 4.69 -8.05
CA GLN A 299 7.22 6.01 -7.43
C GLN A 299 7.87 5.90 -6.05
N LEU A 300 8.46 7.00 -5.57
CA LEU A 300 8.98 7.12 -4.21
C LEU A 300 7.90 6.71 -3.19
N ALA A 301 8.29 5.83 -2.27
CA ALA A 301 7.45 5.36 -1.19
C ALA A 301 7.12 6.48 -0.19
N SER A 302 6.22 6.18 0.76
CA SER A 302 5.93 7.07 1.89
C SER A 302 7.20 7.42 2.67
N VAL A 303 7.19 8.62 3.26
CA VAL A 303 8.26 9.11 4.15
C VAL A 303 8.19 8.42 5.52
N GLU A 304 6.98 8.01 5.95
CA GLU A 304 6.78 7.26 7.18
C GLU A 304 6.93 5.74 6.96
N ALA A 305 6.95 4.98 8.06
CA ALA A 305 7.27 3.56 7.99
C ALA A 305 6.28 2.72 7.19
N GLY A 306 6.85 1.90 6.30
CA GLY A 306 6.14 0.91 5.47
C GLY A 306 5.74 1.43 4.09
N ALA A 307 6.21 0.72 3.06
CA ALA A 307 5.89 0.96 1.66
C ALA A 307 4.78 0.02 1.19
N VAL A 308 3.57 0.19 1.73
CA VAL A 308 2.45 -0.76 1.55
C VAL A 308 2.14 -1.05 0.08
N LEU A 309 2.00 0.00 -0.75
CA LEU A 309 1.65 -0.18 -2.16
C LEU A 309 2.75 -0.91 -2.94
N GLY A 310 4.02 -0.61 -2.65
CA GLY A 310 5.16 -1.24 -3.31
C GLY A 310 5.14 -2.75 -3.08
N ASP A 311 5.02 -3.16 -1.82
CA ASP A 311 4.98 -4.57 -1.41
C ASP A 311 3.80 -5.32 -2.03
N ILE A 312 2.61 -4.71 -2.03
CA ILE A 312 1.41 -5.29 -2.65
C ILE A 312 1.59 -5.45 -4.16
N CYS A 313 2.08 -4.42 -4.84
CA CYS A 313 2.21 -4.39 -6.29
C CYS A 313 3.37 -5.27 -6.81
N THR A 314 4.24 -5.81 -5.96
CA THR A 314 5.23 -6.83 -6.37
C THR A 314 4.53 -8.08 -6.93
N TRP A 315 3.38 -8.45 -6.36
CA TRP A 315 2.58 -9.60 -6.79
C TRP A 315 1.88 -9.38 -8.13
N ALA A 316 1.70 -8.14 -8.57
CA ALA A 316 1.08 -7.84 -9.87
C ALA A 316 1.89 -8.43 -11.05
N SER A 317 3.22 -8.54 -10.91
CA SER A 317 4.09 -9.14 -11.93
C SER A 317 3.84 -10.64 -12.12
N ALA A 318 3.21 -11.32 -11.14
CA ALA A 318 2.83 -12.73 -11.28
C ALA A 318 1.56 -12.92 -12.14
N GLY A 319 0.86 -11.84 -12.51
CA GLY A 319 -0.37 -11.89 -13.31
C GLY A 319 -1.56 -12.49 -12.56
N PHE A 320 -2.71 -12.52 -13.24
CA PHE A 320 -3.97 -13.05 -12.69
C PHE A 320 -3.94 -14.58 -12.54
N THR A 321 -4.85 -15.13 -11.71
CA THR A 321 -5.12 -16.58 -11.74
C THR A 321 -5.79 -16.99 -13.05
N VAL A 322 -5.73 -18.28 -13.41
CA VAL A 322 -6.33 -18.81 -14.64
C VAL A 322 -7.83 -18.54 -14.71
N GLN A 323 -8.56 -18.85 -13.63
CA GLN A 323 -9.99 -18.58 -13.55
C GLN A 323 -10.29 -17.10 -13.74
N ARG A 324 -9.51 -16.23 -13.06
CA ARG A 324 -9.72 -14.79 -13.13
C ARG A 324 -9.44 -14.21 -14.52
N ALA A 325 -8.39 -14.68 -15.18
CA ALA A 325 -8.08 -14.26 -16.54
C ALA A 325 -9.23 -14.60 -17.52
N GLN A 326 -9.84 -15.78 -17.37
CA GLN A 326 -11.00 -16.20 -18.17
C GLN A 326 -12.24 -15.34 -17.89
N GLU A 327 -12.54 -15.08 -16.61
CA GLU A 327 -13.64 -14.18 -16.22
C GLU A 327 -13.47 -12.78 -16.83
N LEU A 328 -12.27 -12.20 -16.67
CA LEU A 328 -11.97 -10.87 -17.21
C LEU A 328 -11.99 -10.87 -18.74
N ALA A 329 -11.54 -11.94 -19.39
CA ALA A 329 -11.61 -12.07 -20.85
C ALA A 329 -13.08 -12.09 -21.33
N GLY A 330 -13.97 -12.79 -20.62
CA GLY A 330 -15.41 -12.77 -20.91
C GLY A 330 -16.03 -11.38 -20.79
N MET A 331 -15.66 -10.61 -19.75
CA MET A 331 -16.21 -9.27 -19.53
C MET A 331 -15.61 -8.19 -20.42
N THR A 332 -14.34 -8.34 -20.81
CA THR A 332 -13.62 -7.29 -21.55
C THR A 332 -13.49 -7.58 -23.03
N GLY A 333 -13.61 -8.84 -23.44
CA GLY A 333 -13.26 -9.31 -24.78
C GLY A 333 -11.75 -9.33 -25.06
N CYS A 334 -10.90 -9.00 -24.07
CA CYS A 334 -9.46 -9.00 -24.22
C CYS A 334 -8.89 -10.38 -23.86
N GLN A 335 -8.03 -10.92 -24.71
CA GLN A 335 -7.31 -12.17 -24.40
C GLN A 335 -6.26 -11.90 -23.32
N MET A 336 -6.25 -12.72 -22.28
CA MET A 336 -5.32 -12.62 -21.15
C MET A 336 -4.79 -14.00 -20.78
N GLU A 337 -3.49 -14.07 -20.52
CA GLU A 337 -2.88 -15.28 -19.99
C GLU A 337 -3.01 -15.31 -18.46
N GLY A 338 -3.54 -16.41 -17.95
CA GLY A 338 -3.60 -16.66 -16.52
C GLY A 338 -2.38 -17.46 -16.06
N ASN A 339 -1.97 -17.26 -14.82
CA ASN A 339 -0.87 -17.97 -14.20
C ASN A 339 -1.40 -19.01 -13.20
N ILE A 340 -0.88 -20.23 -13.32
CA ILE A 340 -1.29 -21.44 -12.56
C ILE A 340 -0.86 -21.37 -11.08
N SER A 341 0.11 -20.53 -10.73
CA SER A 341 0.61 -20.43 -9.35
C SER A 341 -0.53 -20.14 -8.36
N PRO A 342 -0.67 -20.92 -7.27
CA PRO A 342 -1.69 -20.70 -6.24
C PRO A 342 -1.32 -19.56 -5.26
N VAL A 343 -0.09 -19.04 -5.35
CA VAL A 343 0.41 -18.06 -4.37
C VAL A 343 -0.34 -16.74 -4.53
N ALA A 344 -0.84 -16.22 -3.39
CA ALA A 344 -1.50 -14.92 -3.27
C ALA A 344 -2.64 -14.66 -4.27
N GLY A 345 -3.40 -15.71 -4.65
CA GLY A 345 -4.45 -15.61 -5.68
C GLY A 345 -5.48 -14.50 -5.42
N ALA A 346 -6.00 -14.42 -4.19
CA ALA A 346 -6.96 -13.39 -3.80
C ALA A 346 -6.42 -11.95 -3.95
N LEU A 347 -5.12 -11.75 -3.67
CA LEU A 347 -4.46 -10.47 -3.84
C LEU A 347 -4.26 -10.17 -5.32
N ARG A 348 -3.64 -11.09 -6.06
CA ARG A 348 -3.32 -10.95 -7.50
C ARG A 348 -4.56 -10.65 -8.34
N ASP A 349 -5.69 -11.26 -8.03
CA ASP A 349 -6.94 -11.10 -8.77
C ASP A 349 -7.61 -9.72 -8.60
N SER A 350 -7.06 -8.90 -7.71
CA SER A 350 -7.47 -7.52 -7.42
C SER A 350 -6.45 -6.46 -7.84
N LEU A 351 -5.29 -6.86 -8.36
CA LEU A 351 -4.24 -5.96 -8.83
C LEU A 351 -4.30 -5.82 -10.34
N CYS A 352 -4.31 -4.58 -10.85
CA CYS A 352 -4.18 -4.32 -12.28
C CYS A 352 -3.06 -3.31 -12.52
N LEU A 353 -2.16 -3.62 -13.46
CA LEU A 353 -1.07 -2.73 -13.87
C LEU A 353 -1.37 -2.13 -15.25
N LEU A 354 -1.43 -0.80 -15.33
CA LEU A 354 -1.54 -0.07 -16.58
C LEU A 354 -0.15 0.05 -17.22
N GLN A 355 0.06 -0.66 -18.32
CA GLN A 355 1.36 -0.78 -18.97
C GLN A 355 1.64 0.31 -20.00
N LYS A 356 0.60 0.88 -20.61
CA LYS A 356 0.73 1.84 -21.71
C LYS A 356 0.69 3.28 -21.22
N SER A 357 1.72 4.06 -21.57
CA SER A 357 1.71 5.52 -21.42
C SER A 357 1.11 6.15 -22.67
N TYR A 358 0.15 7.06 -22.48
CA TYR A 358 -0.45 7.88 -23.55
C TYR A 358 0.15 9.29 -23.62
N ARG A 359 0.90 9.70 -22.59
CA ARG A 359 1.52 11.04 -22.50
C ARG A 359 2.89 11.10 -23.15
N PHE A 360 3.63 9.99 -23.07
CA PHE A 360 4.97 9.85 -23.63
C PHE A 360 4.96 8.62 -24.53
N GLY A 361 5.24 8.81 -25.82
CA GLY A 361 5.45 7.71 -26.77
C GLY A 361 6.71 6.92 -26.44
N SER A 362 6.84 5.71 -27.00
CA SER A 362 8.04 4.87 -26.84
C SER A 362 9.32 5.49 -27.42
N ASP A 363 9.16 6.51 -28.25
CA ASP A 363 10.18 7.35 -28.88
C ASP A 363 10.57 8.57 -28.03
N SER A 364 9.82 8.89 -26.97
CA SER A 364 10.14 10.01 -26.08
C SER A 364 11.34 9.66 -25.18
N GLY A 365 12.38 10.50 -25.19
CA GLY A 365 13.57 10.33 -24.34
C GLY A 365 13.25 10.21 -22.84
N ILE A 366 12.20 10.90 -22.36
CA ILE A 366 11.75 10.80 -20.96
C ILE A 366 11.20 9.40 -20.66
N GLY A 367 10.41 8.82 -21.58
CA GLY A 367 9.85 7.48 -21.41
C GLY A 367 10.92 6.39 -21.45
N GLN A 368 11.89 6.52 -22.36
CA GLN A 368 13.01 5.58 -22.46
C GLN A 368 13.91 5.62 -21.22
N LEU A 369 14.26 6.83 -20.76
CA LEU A 369 15.05 7.01 -19.56
C LEU A 369 14.34 6.45 -18.32
N ALA A 370 13.05 6.72 -18.15
CA ALA A 370 12.26 6.19 -17.04
C ALA A 370 12.23 4.65 -17.04
N ALA A 371 12.00 4.03 -18.21
CA ALA A 371 12.01 2.57 -18.33
C ALA A 371 13.40 1.97 -18.07
N ALA A 372 14.47 2.64 -18.52
CA ALA A 372 15.84 2.22 -18.30
C ALA A 372 16.23 2.28 -16.81
N VAL A 373 15.80 3.34 -16.10
CA VAL A 373 15.97 3.48 -14.64
C VAL A 373 15.27 2.33 -13.91
N ASN A 374 14.02 2.02 -14.25
CA ASN A 374 13.27 0.95 -13.58
C ASN A 374 13.88 -0.45 -13.83
N ARG A 375 14.56 -0.65 -14.97
CA ARG A 375 15.27 -1.91 -15.29
C ARG A 375 16.71 -1.96 -14.78
N GLY A 376 17.25 -0.84 -14.28
CA GLY A 376 18.67 -0.75 -13.91
C GLY A 376 19.64 -0.84 -15.10
N ASP A 377 19.17 -0.56 -16.33
CA ASP A 377 20.00 -0.67 -17.53
C ASP A 377 20.89 0.56 -17.70
N ARG A 378 22.14 0.44 -17.22
CA ARG A 378 23.14 1.52 -17.28
C ARG A 378 23.49 1.96 -18.70
N HIS A 379 23.40 1.06 -19.69
CA HIS A 379 23.71 1.40 -21.07
C HIS A 379 22.58 2.24 -21.66
N ALA A 380 21.33 1.80 -21.48
CA ALA A 380 20.16 2.53 -21.94
C ALA A 380 20.06 3.93 -21.27
N ILE A 381 20.37 4.03 -19.97
CA ILE A 381 20.40 5.33 -19.25
C ILE A 381 21.40 6.29 -19.91
N ARG A 382 22.60 5.82 -20.25
CA ARG A 382 23.64 6.66 -20.86
C ARG A 382 23.33 7.07 -22.30
N SER A 383 22.56 6.27 -23.03
CA SER A 383 22.15 6.59 -24.41
C SER A 383 20.91 7.51 -24.48
N SER A 384 20.16 7.64 -23.38
CA SER A 384 18.95 8.46 -23.32
C SER A 384 19.17 9.86 -22.70
N ILE A 385 20.40 10.14 -22.26
CA ILE A 385 20.90 11.47 -21.83
C ILE A 385 21.75 12.02 -22.96
#